data_AF-A0A957L747-F1
#
_entry.id   AF-A0A957L747-F1
#
_cell.length_a   1.000
_cell.length_b   1.000
_cell.length_c   1.000
_cell.angle_alpha   90.00
_cell.angle_beta   90.00
_cell.angle_gamma   90.00
#
_symmetry.space_group_name_H-M   'P 1'
#
loop_
_entity.id
_entity.type
_entity.pdbx_description
1 polymer ?
#
loop_
_entity_poly.entity_id
_entity_poly.type
_entity_poly.pdbx_seq_one_letter_code
_entity_poly.pdbx_strand_id
1 'polypeptide(L)'
;ILGMAAGFDKEARVARGLAALGFGHVEVGTLTPRPQIGNPRPRIFRLREDGALINRMGFPNLGVERALAELRRLQSRDFILGVSLGKQKETPLAEAVGDYLTVMRAVYPYADYLAVNISSPNTP
;
A
#
# COMPACT_ATOMS: atom_id res chain seq x y z
N ILE A 1 5.31 -18.98 -8.20
CA ILE A 1 4.13 -18.22 -7.70
C ILE A 1 4.33 -16.77 -8.12
N LEU A 2 3.35 -16.16 -8.79
CA LEU A 2 3.36 -14.73 -9.16
C LEU A 2 2.57 -13.93 -8.12
N GLY A 3 2.91 -12.65 -7.95
CA GLY A 3 2.18 -11.76 -7.05
C GLY A 3 1.97 -10.36 -7.60
N MET A 4 0.99 -9.68 -7.01
CA MET A 4 0.72 -8.27 -7.28
C MET A 4 1.49 -7.40 -6.29
N ALA A 5 2.29 -6.47 -6.80
CA ALA A 5 3.07 -5.54 -5.99
C ALA A 5 2.20 -4.43 -5.37
N ALA A 6 2.70 -3.82 -4.30
CA ALA A 6 2.04 -2.69 -3.65
C ALA A 6 1.90 -1.47 -4.58
N GLY A 7 1.02 -0.57 -4.16
CA GLY A 7 0.70 0.65 -4.90
C GLY A 7 -0.41 0.47 -5.92
N PHE A 8 -0.76 -0.77 -6.29
CA PHE A 8 -1.89 -1.09 -7.17
C PHE A 8 -3.24 -1.02 -6.42
N ASP A 9 -3.40 -1.83 -5.36
CA ASP A 9 -4.59 -1.82 -4.50
C ASP A 9 -4.24 -1.29 -3.11
N LYS A 10 -4.45 0.01 -2.89
CA LYS A 10 -3.94 0.68 -1.69
C LYS A 10 -4.76 0.39 -0.46
N GLU A 11 -6.09 0.40 -0.58
CA GLU A 11 -7.01 0.16 0.53
C GLU A 11 -7.57 -1.27 0.58
N ALA A 12 -6.91 -2.23 -0.10
CA ALA A 12 -7.32 -3.65 -0.15
C ALA A 12 -8.73 -3.90 -0.74
N ARG A 13 -9.17 -3.04 -1.66
CA ARG A 13 -10.55 -3.07 -2.22
C ARG A 13 -10.77 -4.19 -3.23
N VAL A 14 -9.72 -4.65 -3.89
CA VAL A 14 -9.78 -5.59 -5.02
C VAL A 14 -8.84 -6.79 -4.87
N ALA A 15 -8.20 -6.95 -3.71
CA ALA A 15 -7.25 -8.03 -3.44
C ALA A 15 -7.80 -9.44 -3.78
N ARG A 16 -9.04 -9.74 -3.42
CA ARG A 16 -9.67 -11.03 -3.78
C ARG A 16 -9.87 -11.18 -5.30
N GLY A 17 -10.22 -10.09 -5.99
CA GLY A 17 -10.33 -10.09 -7.45
C GLY A 17 -8.99 -10.34 -8.13
N LEU A 18 -7.91 -9.74 -7.60
CA LEU A 18 -6.55 -10.00 -8.06
C LEU A 18 -6.14 -11.46 -7.85
N ALA A 19 -6.42 -12.02 -6.67
CA ALA A 19 -6.16 -13.44 -6.42
C ALA A 19 -6.92 -14.36 -7.39
N ALA A 20 -8.19 -14.04 -7.69
CA ALA A 20 -8.99 -14.78 -8.68
C ALA A 20 -8.45 -14.70 -10.12
N LEU A 21 -7.63 -13.69 -10.44
CA LEU A 21 -6.91 -13.60 -11.71
C LEU A 21 -5.63 -14.47 -11.74
N GLY A 22 -5.32 -15.20 -10.66
CA GLY A 22 -4.20 -16.14 -10.58
C GLY A 22 -2.98 -15.64 -9.80
N PHE A 23 -3.05 -14.47 -9.15
CA PHE A 23 -1.97 -14.02 -8.26
C PHE A 23 -2.01 -14.81 -6.95
N GLY A 24 -0.94 -15.55 -6.65
CA GLY A 24 -0.84 -16.34 -5.41
C GLY A 24 -0.54 -15.50 -4.17
N HIS A 25 -0.08 -14.26 -4.36
CA HIS A 25 -0.03 -13.25 -3.30
C HIS A 25 -0.39 -11.85 -3.82
N VAL A 26 -0.90 -11.01 -2.93
CA VAL A 26 -1.24 -9.61 -3.20
C VAL A 26 -0.66 -8.75 -2.09
N GLU A 27 0.17 -7.77 -2.44
CA GLU A 27 0.62 -6.72 -1.52
C GLU A 27 -0.27 -5.48 -1.68
N VAL A 28 -0.97 -5.10 -0.61
CA VAL A 28 -1.81 -3.89 -0.57
C VAL A 28 -1.05 -2.72 0.05
N GLY A 29 -1.62 -1.51 -0.04
CA GLY A 29 -0.97 -0.28 0.43
C GLY A 29 -0.13 0.38 -0.69
N THR A 30 0.83 1.24 -0.39
CA THR A 30 1.33 1.61 0.94
C THR A 30 0.33 2.43 1.75
N LEU A 31 0.04 1.98 2.97
CA LEU A 31 -0.87 2.63 3.92
C LEU A 31 -0.12 3.59 4.85
N THR A 32 -0.75 4.72 5.16
CA THR A 32 -0.27 5.70 6.15
C THR A 32 -1.25 5.78 7.33
N PRO A 33 -0.86 6.35 8.48
CA PRO A 33 -1.77 6.47 9.63
C PRO A 33 -3.04 7.25 9.33
N ARG A 34 -2.94 8.31 8.52
CA ARG A 34 -4.06 9.19 8.15
C ARG A 34 -4.24 9.23 6.63
N PRO A 35 -5.44 9.61 6.13
CA PRO A 35 -5.64 9.88 4.70
C PRO A 35 -4.67 10.95 4.20
N GLN A 36 -4.16 10.78 2.99
CA GLN A 36 -3.43 11.84 2.29
C GLN A 36 -3.69 11.80 0.79
N ILE A 37 -3.75 12.99 0.19
CA ILE A 37 -4.13 13.16 -1.21
C ILE A 37 -3.00 12.87 -2.20
N GLY A 38 -1.75 12.79 -1.73
CA GLY A 38 -0.53 12.65 -2.53
C GLY A 38 -0.12 13.94 -3.26
N ASN A 39 0.85 13.84 -4.16
CA ASN A 39 1.35 15.00 -4.93
C ASN A 39 0.32 15.47 -5.99
N PRO A 40 0.36 16.72 -6.45
CA PRO A 40 -0.53 17.23 -7.49
C PRO A 40 -0.53 16.40 -8.78
N ARG A 41 -1.65 16.36 -9.50
CA ARG A 41 -1.77 15.71 -10.82
C ARG A 41 -1.28 16.66 -11.93
N PRO A 42 -0.75 16.14 -13.06
CA PRO A 42 -0.53 14.73 -13.41
C PRO A 42 0.69 14.11 -12.70
N ARG A 43 0.57 12.84 -12.31
CA ARG A 43 1.55 12.15 -11.43
C ARG A 43 1.82 10.69 -11.77
N ILE A 44 1.29 10.20 -12.88
CA ILE A 44 1.51 8.87 -13.45
C ILE A 44 1.58 9.04 -14.96
N PHE A 45 2.66 8.56 -15.57
CA PHE A 45 2.95 8.73 -17.00
C PHE A 45 3.35 7.38 -17.57
N ARG A 46 2.73 6.98 -18.69
CA ARG A 46 3.08 5.74 -19.41
C ARG A 46 4.02 6.07 -20.54
N LEU A 47 5.15 5.38 -20.60
CA LEU A 47 6.12 5.42 -21.69
C LEU A 47 5.97 4.12 -22.47
N ARG A 48 5.07 4.13 -23.47
CA ARG A 48 4.63 2.89 -24.14
C ARG A 48 5.74 2.23 -24.94
N GLU A 49 6.55 3.02 -25.63
CA GLU A 49 7.66 2.54 -26.45
C GLU A 49 8.72 1.83 -25.60
N ASP A 50 8.92 2.31 -24.37
CA ASP A 50 9.86 1.72 -23.40
C ASP A 50 9.26 0.60 -22.53
N GLY A 51 7.95 0.32 -22.66
CA GLY A 51 7.25 -0.59 -21.75
C GLY A 51 7.28 -0.14 -20.29
N ALA A 52 7.37 1.17 -20.03
CA ALA A 52 7.68 1.72 -18.71
C ALA A 52 6.60 2.67 -18.16
N LEU A 53 6.72 2.98 -16.87
CA LEU A 53 5.86 3.93 -16.16
C LEU A 53 6.69 4.79 -15.20
N ILE A 54 6.47 6.10 -15.24
CA ILE A 54 6.99 7.05 -14.26
C ILE A 54 5.85 7.49 -13.34
N ASN A 55 6.06 7.45 -12.02
CA ASN A 55 5.10 7.99 -11.06
C ASN A 55 5.77 8.85 -9.99
N ARG A 56 5.02 9.86 -9.56
CA ARG A 56 5.38 10.75 -8.46
C ARG A 56 4.24 10.89 -7.48
N MET A 57 3.67 9.77 -7.05
CA MET A 57 2.38 9.78 -6.34
C MET A 57 2.44 10.39 -4.93
N GLY A 58 3.47 10.06 -4.14
CA GLY A 58 3.57 10.50 -2.73
C GLY A 58 2.49 9.87 -1.83
N PHE A 59 2.37 8.54 -1.86
CA PHE A 59 1.42 7.75 -1.06
C PHE A 59 -0.04 8.26 -0.95
N PRO A 60 -0.75 8.59 -2.04
CA PRO A 60 -2.16 8.93 -1.93
C PRO A 60 -2.95 7.70 -1.49
N ASN A 61 -3.60 7.75 -0.34
CA ASN A 61 -4.40 6.67 0.24
C ASN A 61 -5.42 7.22 1.25
N LEU A 62 -6.41 6.42 1.62
CA LEU A 62 -7.49 6.80 2.55
C LEU A 62 -7.18 6.54 4.04
N GLY A 63 -5.92 6.24 4.38
CA GLY A 63 -5.48 5.93 5.73
C GLY A 63 -5.76 4.48 6.14
N VAL A 64 -5.03 4.03 7.17
CA VAL A 64 -5.11 2.65 7.67
C VAL A 64 -6.52 2.27 8.13
N GLU A 65 -7.23 3.16 8.82
CA GLU A 65 -8.60 2.89 9.31
C GLU A 65 -9.57 2.51 8.20
N ARG A 66 -9.48 3.17 7.03
CA ARG A 66 -10.32 2.80 5.89
C ARG A 66 -9.98 1.42 5.35
N ALA A 67 -8.71 1.05 5.32
CA ALA A 67 -8.26 -0.26 4.84
C ALA A 67 -8.66 -1.38 5.81
N LEU A 68 -8.70 -1.14 7.13
CA LEU A 68 -9.11 -2.14 8.12
C LEU A 68 -10.49 -2.75 7.83
N ALA A 69 -11.43 -1.96 7.29
CA ALA A 69 -12.74 -2.46 6.90
C ALA A 69 -12.66 -3.55 5.82
N GLU A 70 -11.78 -3.39 4.83
CA GLU A 70 -11.58 -4.40 3.78
C GLU A 70 -10.72 -5.57 4.29
N LEU A 71 -9.65 -5.28 5.06
CA LEU A 71 -8.75 -6.30 5.61
C LEU A 71 -9.49 -7.30 6.51
N ARG A 72 -10.46 -6.84 7.31
CA ARG A 72 -11.33 -7.72 8.11
C ARG A 72 -12.15 -8.68 7.24
N ARG A 73 -12.60 -8.25 6.07
CA ARG A 73 -13.35 -9.10 5.10
C ARG A 73 -12.46 -10.11 4.39
N LEU A 74 -11.14 -9.93 4.44
CA LEU A 74 -10.14 -10.79 3.83
C LEU A 74 -9.53 -11.80 4.82
N GLN A 75 -10.09 -11.95 6.03
CA GLN A 75 -9.60 -12.93 7.02
C GLN A 75 -9.78 -14.38 6.54
N SER A 76 -10.91 -14.69 5.90
CA SER A 76 -11.15 -15.98 5.24
C SER A 76 -10.74 -15.89 3.76
N ARG A 77 -9.43 -15.86 3.52
CA ARG A 77 -8.82 -15.86 2.18
C ARG A 77 -7.98 -17.11 1.95
N ASP A 78 -7.76 -17.41 0.68
CA ASP A 78 -6.99 -18.54 0.15
C ASP A 78 -5.70 -18.11 -0.57
N PHE A 79 -5.30 -16.84 -0.38
CA PHE A 79 -4.10 -16.25 -0.96
C PHE A 79 -3.28 -15.51 0.10
N ILE A 80 -1.99 -15.33 -0.16
CA ILE A 80 -1.08 -14.60 0.75
C ILE A 80 -1.32 -13.09 0.61
N LEU A 81 -1.57 -12.41 1.71
CA LEU A 81 -1.78 -10.97 1.78
C LEU A 81 -0.60 -10.28 2.47
N GLY A 82 0.10 -9.46 1.70
CA GLY A 82 1.09 -8.51 2.22
C GLY A 82 0.47 -7.15 2.47
N VAL A 83 0.97 -6.43 3.48
CA VAL A 83 0.60 -5.03 3.70
C VAL A 83 1.84 -4.14 3.73
N SER A 84 1.90 -3.20 2.79
CA SER A 84 2.94 -2.17 2.71
C SER A 84 2.64 -1.00 3.65
N LEU A 85 3.60 -0.66 4.50
CA LEU A 85 3.51 0.38 5.53
C LEU A 85 4.32 1.60 5.11
N GLY A 86 3.79 2.80 5.33
CA GLY A 86 4.45 4.06 4.96
C GLY A 86 4.33 5.13 6.04
N LYS A 87 5.30 6.05 6.02
CA LYS A 87 5.28 7.30 6.76
C LYS A 87 4.29 8.28 6.13
N GLN A 88 3.58 9.04 6.95
CA GLN A 88 2.81 10.20 6.52
C GLN A 88 3.75 11.25 5.90
N LYS A 89 3.30 11.96 4.86
CA LYS A 89 4.14 12.96 4.19
C LYS A 89 4.65 14.04 5.14
N GLU A 90 3.78 14.53 6.02
CA GLU A 90 4.07 15.64 6.94
C GLU A 90 4.86 15.22 8.19
N THR A 91 4.98 13.92 8.49
CA THR A 91 5.73 13.44 9.65
C THR A 91 7.23 13.61 9.41
N PRO A 92 7.98 14.29 10.30
CA PRO A 92 9.43 14.40 10.20
C PRO A 92 10.10 13.02 10.22
N LEU A 93 11.26 12.88 9.55
CA LEU A 93 11.97 11.60 9.48
C LEU A 93 12.33 11.05 10.87
N ALA A 94 12.70 11.91 11.82
CA ALA A 94 13.00 11.53 13.20
C ALA A 94 11.81 10.88 13.93
N GLU A 95 10.58 11.16 13.49
CA GLU A 95 9.34 10.64 14.07
C GLU A 95 8.72 9.51 13.23
N ALA A 96 9.33 9.15 12.09
CA ALA A 96 8.81 8.18 11.13
C ALA A 96 8.44 6.83 11.73
N VAL A 97 9.23 6.38 12.73
CA VAL A 97 9.00 5.12 13.44
C VAL A 97 7.59 5.06 14.04
N GLY A 98 7.07 6.18 14.56
CA GLY A 98 5.74 6.26 15.12
C GLY A 98 4.64 5.93 14.11
N ASP A 99 4.79 6.41 12.87
CA ASP A 99 3.84 6.13 11.79
C ASP A 99 3.87 4.64 11.42
N TYR A 100 5.07 4.08 11.22
CA TYR A 100 5.20 2.65 10.91
C TYR A 100 4.62 1.77 12.01
N LEU A 101 4.90 2.07 13.29
CA LEU A 101 4.34 1.32 14.42
C LEU A 101 2.81 1.45 14.49
N THR A 102 2.27 2.62 14.17
CA THR A 102 0.82 2.86 14.14
C THR A 102 0.15 1.98 13.09
N VAL A 103 0.64 2.01 11.85
CA VAL A 103 0.08 1.18 10.77
C VAL A 103 0.33 -0.31 11.06
N MET A 104 1.53 -0.68 11.48
CA MET A 104 1.90 -2.07 11.81
C MET A 104 0.94 -2.67 12.84
N ARG A 105 0.72 -1.99 13.98
CA ARG A 105 -0.18 -2.48 15.04
C ARG A 105 -1.62 -2.67 14.54
N ALA A 106 -2.08 -1.78 13.66
CA ALA A 106 -3.42 -1.85 13.10
C ALA A 106 -3.59 -3.02 12.13
N VAL A 107 -2.59 -3.29 11.27
CA VAL A 107 -2.74 -4.26 10.16
C VAL A 107 -2.13 -5.63 10.44
N TYR A 108 -1.23 -5.75 11.42
CA TYR A 108 -0.54 -6.99 11.78
C TYR A 108 -1.49 -8.19 11.97
N PRO A 109 -2.66 -8.07 12.64
CA PRO A 109 -3.58 -9.20 12.80
C PRO A 109 -4.19 -9.72 11.49
N TYR A 110 -4.10 -8.94 10.40
CA TYR A 110 -4.79 -9.22 9.15
C TYR A 110 -3.86 -9.68 8.02
N ALA A 111 -2.56 -9.50 8.16
CA ALA A 111 -1.56 -9.70 7.11
C ALA A 111 -0.72 -10.97 7.34
N ASP A 112 -0.30 -11.62 6.25
CA ASP A 112 0.65 -12.74 6.30
C ASP A 112 2.10 -12.25 6.35
N TYR A 113 2.36 -11.06 5.77
CA TYR A 113 3.63 -10.35 5.93
C TYR A 113 3.42 -8.84 5.87
N LEU A 114 4.41 -8.10 6.40
CA LEU A 114 4.45 -6.64 6.38
C LEU A 114 5.68 -6.17 5.61
N ALA A 115 5.51 -5.17 4.77
CA ALA A 115 6.59 -4.52 4.04
C ALA A 115 6.77 -3.08 4.55
N VAL A 116 7.91 -2.79 5.17
CA VAL A 116 8.24 -1.43 5.62
C VAL A 116 8.80 -0.64 4.43
N ASN A 117 8.02 0.29 3.88
CA ASN A 117 8.41 1.02 2.67
C ASN A 117 9.30 2.23 2.99
N ILE A 118 10.61 2.01 2.96
CA ILE A 118 11.65 3.05 3.10
C ILE A 118 12.27 3.50 1.77
N SER A 119 11.69 3.08 0.63
CA SER A 119 12.30 3.22 -0.70
C SER A 119 11.55 4.16 -1.64
N SER A 120 10.41 4.72 -1.22
CA SER A 120 9.67 5.68 -2.05
C SER A 120 10.50 6.93 -2.34
N PRO A 121 10.81 7.24 -3.61
CA PRO A 121 11.51 8.47 -3.97
C PRO A 121 10.60 9.71 -3.93
N ASN A 122 9.32 9.52 -3.56
CA ASN A 122 8.25 10.52 -3.72
C ASN A 122 7.77 11.13 -2.40
N THR A 123 8.35 10.69 -1.28
CA THR A 123 8.01 11.12 0.07
C THR A 123 9.31 11.52 0.78
N PRO A 124 9.61 12.82 0.88
CA PRO A 124 10.78 13.30 1.62
C PRO A 124 10.67 13.08 3.13
#